data_AF-A0A7I7X8N8-F1
#
_entry.id   AF-A0A7I7X8N8-F1
#
_cell.length_a   1.000
_cell.length_b   1.000
_cell.length_c   1.000
_cell.angle_alpha   90.00
_cell.angle_beta   90.00
_cell.angle_gamma   90.00
#
_symmetry.space_group_name_H-M   'P 1'
#
loop_
_entity.id
_entity.type
_entity.pdbx_description
1 polymer ?
#
loop_
_entity_poly.entity_id
_entity_poly.type
_entity_poly.pdbx_seq_one_letter_code
_entity_poly.pdbx_strand_id
1 'polypeptide(L)'
;MTFPLTVPPTPPALLHPSGVWFFNWVIPILGGLVVLLAVIDTISRRRLTWGFLFLTNSMLVYWMETIGDWGQELIYSPTFAQHHLLEWLPLKTPHDPLFMPFAYACYWTVHAWLVLKLGQFLVRRYGWSLLKAIAVLAIPVNYAWDFLVESTAAAMGWWVYDPGFGPHMDFANGGKFTLLWTIGIMSFWPNLIAYWAGKPPVRTLNHFERFIGLQRFTRPRPPVQDAGHPPRSGVSGGTLVADQRTMAPVNRTAEFDAFLDYQVTISRWKFELARFASWFVVFQISFFAMTVLPLLFMRVATGSHSIYVP
;
A
#
# COMPACT_ATOMS: atom_id res chain seq x y z
N MET A 1 -0.72 -40.17 23.71
CA MET A 1 -0.67 -40.59 22.30
C MET A 1 0.19 -39.58 21.55
N THR A 2 1.44 -39.95 21.29
CA THR A 2 2.35 -39.22 20.42
C THR A 2 2.02 -39.60 18.98
N PHE A 3 1.27 -38.73 18.30
CA PHE A 3 1.04 -38.88 16.87
C PHE A 3 2.35 -38.55 16.13
N PRO A 4 2.74 -39.30 15.10
CA PRO A 4 3.87 -38.91 14.28
C PRO A 4 3.50 -37.58 13.62
N LEU A 5 4.36 -36.58 13.81
CA LEU A 5 4.39 -35.35 13.02
C LEU A 5 4.73 -35.76 11.58
N THR A 6 3.73 -36.26 10.85
CA THR A 6 3.84 -36.37 9.40
C THR A 6 3.88 -34.94 8.90
N VAL A 7 5.03 -34.52 8.41
CA VAL A 7 5.18 -33.25 7.69
C VAL A 7 4.08 -33.26 6.62
N PRO A 8 3.15 -32.29 6.60
CA PRO A 8 2.16 -32.20 5.53
C PRO A 8 2.94 -32.20 4.21
N PRO A 9 2.61 -33.09 3.26
CA PRO A 9 3.33 -33.10 1.99
C PRO A 9 3.20 -31.73 1.35
N THR A 10 4.32 -31.19 0.85
CA THR A 10 4.33 -29.94 0.07
C THR A 10 3.22 -30.00 -0.99
N PRO A 11 2.34 -29.00 -1.06
CA PRO A 11 1.30 -28.95 -2.09
C PRO A 11 1.93 -29.14 -3.49
N PRO A 12 1.38 -30.03 -4.34
CA PRO A 12 2.01 -30.37 -5.63
C PRO A 12 2.30 -29.16 -6.52
N ALA A 13 1.43 -28.14 -6.45
CA ALA A 13 1.57 -26.89 -7.18
C ALA A 13 2.85 -26.11 -6.83
N LEU A 14 3.35 -26.24 -5.60
CA LEU A 14 4.51 -25.49 -5.09
C LEU A 14 5.85 -26.19 -5.37
N LEU A 15 5.83 -27.46 -5.81
CA LEU A 15 7.06 -28.20 -6.12
C LEU A 15 7.77 -27.67 -7.36
N HIS A 16 6.98 -27.26 -8.36
CA HIS A 16 7.48 -26.83 -9.67
C HIS A 16 6.74 -25.58 -10.16
N PRO A 17 6.88 -24.44 -9.46
CA PRO A 17 6.27 -23.19 -9.88
C PRO A 17 6.73 -22.82 -11.29
N SER A 18 5.78 -22.41 -12.13
CA SER A 18 6.07 -21.92 -13.48
C SER A 18 6.48 -20.44 -13.42
N GLY A 19 7.23 -19.94 -14.40
CA GLY A 19 7.47 -18.49 -14.51
C GLY A 19 8.22 -17.83 -13.33
N VAL A 20 8.98 -18.59 -12.53
CA VAL A 20 9.74 -18.12 -11.36
C VAL A 20 10.62 -16.89 -11.65
N TRP A 21 11.13 -16.77 -12.88
CA TRP A 21 11.92 -15.62 -13.33
C TRP A 21 11.17 -14.28 -13.18
N PHE A 22 9.85 -14.28 -13.30
CA PHE A 22 9.03 -13.08 -13.15
C PHE A 22 9.12 -12.57 -11.71
N PHE A 23 8.93 -13.45 -10.73
CA PHE A 23 9.06 -13.08 -9.33
C PHE A 23 10.50 -12.79 -8.91
N ASN A 24 11.47 -13.61 -9.33
CA ASN A 24 12.87 -13.40 -8.93
C ASN A 24 13.49 -12.13 -9.52
N TRP A 25 13.05 -11.70 -10.70
CA TRP A 25 13.71 -10.60 -11.42
C TRP A 25 12.76 -9.46 -11.74
N VAL A 26 11.63 -9.71 -12.39
CA VAL A 26 10.74 -8.64 -12.83
C VAL A 26 10.15 -7.88 -11.65
N ILE A 27 9.65 -8.58 -10.63
CA ILE A 27 9.04 -7.95 -9.46
C ILE A 27 10.04 -7.08 -8.68
N PRO A 28 11.25 -7.55 -8.33
CA PRO A 28 12.29 -6.71 -7.73
C PRO A 28 12.71 -5.53 -8.60
N ILE A 29 12.88 -5.72 -9.91
CA ILE A 29 13.27 -4.64 -10.82
C ILE A 29 12.18 -3.58 -10.91
N LEU A 30 10.93 -3.97 -11.18
CA LEU A 30 9.80 -3.06 -11.28
C LEU A 30 9.52 -2.37 -9.94
N GLY A 31 9.52 -3.12 -8.85
CA GLY A 31 9.37 -2.58 -7.49
C GLY A 31 10.49 -1.59 -7.16
N GLY A 32 11.74 -1.92 -7.51
CA GLY A 32 12.88 -1.03 -7.38
C GLY A 32 12.73 0.28 -8.17
N LEU A 33 12.21 0.21 -9.40
CA LEU A 33 11.90 1.41 -10.20
C LEU A 33 10.81 2.25 -9.55
N VAL A 34 9.74 1.64 -9.02
CA VAL A 34 8.67 2.37 -8.30
C VAL A 34 9.23 3.05 -7.05
N VAL A 35 10.07 2.37 -6.28
CA VAL A 35 10.77 2.94 -5.12
C VAL A 35 11.66 4.11 -5.54
N LEU A 36 12.46 3.94 -6.59
CA LEU A 36 13.33 4.99 -7.11
C LEU A 36 12.53 6.23 -7.51
N LEU A 37 11.42 6.06 -8.23
CA LEU A 37 10.54 7.16 -8.62
C LEU A 37 9.92 7.87 -7.40
N ALA A 38 9.50 7.12 -6.38
CA ALA A 38 8.97 7.70 -5.14
C ALA A 38 10.04 8.47 -4.34
N VAL A 39 11.28 7.99 -4.34
CA VAL A 39 12.43 8.67 -3.73
C VAL A 39 12.77 9.94 -4.50
N ILE A 40 12.85 9.89 -5.83
CA ILE A 40 13.09 11.06 -6.68
C ILE A 40 12.01 12.12 -6.46
N ASP A 41 10.73 11.72 -6.39
CA ASP A 41 9.60 12.61 -6.10
C ASP A 41 9.74 13.26 -4.71
N THR A 42 10.14 12.49 -3.70
CA THR A 42 10.39 12.96 -2.32
C THR A 42 11.54 13.96 -2.24
N ILE A 43 12.67 13.67 -2.90
CA ILE A 43 13.83 14.57 -2.96
C ILE A 43 13.46 15.85 -3.72
N SER A 44 12.80 15.71 -4.88
CA SER A 44 12.40 16.83 -5.73
C SER A 44 11.45 17.79 -5.03
N ARG A 45 10.55 17.26 -4.18
CA ARG A 45 9.60 18.04 -3.39
C ARG A 45 10.10 18.39 -1.99
N ARG A 46 11.29 17.89 -1.61
CA ARG A 46 11.88 18.00 -0.26
C ARG A 46 10.89 17.67 0.86
N ARG A 47 10.07 16.65 0.64
CA ARG A 47 8.97 16.26 1.53
C ARG A 47 8.60 14.81 1.30
N LEU A 48 8.23 14.07 2.35
CA LEU A 48 7.71 12.72 2.20
C LEU A 48 6.34 12.78 1.50
N THR A 49 6.31 12.34 0.25
CA THR A 49 5.12 12.45 -0.58
C THR A 49 4.11 11.38 -0.20
N TRP A 50 2.84 11.59 -0.58
CA TRP A 50 1.80 10.59 -0.34
C TRP A 50 2.19 9.24 -0.94
N GLY A 51 2.73 9.24 -2.16
CA GLY A 51 3.17 8.01 -2.84
C GLY A 51 4.30 7.31 -2.09
N PHE A 52 5.31 8.07 -1.62
CA PHE A 52 6.40 7.51 -0.83
C PHE A 52 5.92 6.93 0.51
N LEU A 53 5.07 7.67 1.23
CA LEU A 53 4.54 7.22 2.51
C LEU A 53 3.67 5.96 2.33
N PHE A 54 2.80 5.93 1.33
CA PHE A 54 1.97 4.77 1.05
C PHE A 54 2.82 3.56 0.67
N LEU A 55 3.70 3.72 -0.33
CA LEU A 55 4.60 2.66 -0.81
C LEU A 55 5.42 2.05 0.32
N THR A 56 6.12 2.89 1.09
CA THR A 56 7.03 2.42 2.14
C THR A 56 6.27 1.69 3.24
N ASN A 57 5.11 2.20 3.66
CA ASN A 57 4.32 1.55 4.71
C ASN A 57 3.62 0.28 4.23
N SER A 58 3.19 0.22 2.96
CA SER A 58 2.73 -1.02 2.32
C SER A 58 3.83 -2.07 2.22
N MET A 59 5.05 -1.67 1.81
CA MET A 59 6.19 -2.58 1.80
C MET A 59 6.46 -3.12 3.19
N LEU A 60 6.45 -2.28 4.23
CA LEU A 60 6.67 -2.68 5.61
C LEU A 60 5.56 -3.56 6.20
N VAL A 61 4.43 -3.79 5.53
CA VAL A 61 3.42 -4.74 6.01
C VAL A 61 3.82 -6.20 5.70
N TYR A 62 4.67 -6.44 4.70
CA TYR A 62 4.99 -7.78 4.20
C TYR A 62 5.45 -8.77 5.28
N TRP A 63 6.16 -8.32 6.33
CA TRP A 63 6.68 -9.20 7.38
C TRP A 63 5.57 -9.80 8.24
N MET A 64 4.41 -9.13 8.36
CA MET A 64 3.24 -9.69 9.02
C MET A 64 2.52 -10.68 8.10
N GLU A 65 2.58 -10.47 6.79
CA GLU A 65 2.03 -11.39 5.78
C GLU A 65 2.86 -12.66 5.61
N THR A 66 4.17 -12.59 5.85
CA THR A 66 5.02 -13.77 6.02
C THR A 66 4.39 -14.76 7.02
N ILE A 67 3.76 -14.24 8.09
CA ILE A 67 3.11 -15.06 9.11
C ILE A 67 1.66 -15.42 8.70
N GLY A 68 0.95 -14.52 8.03
CA GLY A 68 -0.50 -14.64 7.75
C GLY A 68 -0.90 -15.32 6.44
N ASP A 69 -0.19 -15.04 5.34
CA ASP A 69 -0.63 -15.34 3.97
C ASP A 69 0.46 -15.91 3.07
N TRP A 70 1.75 -15.87 3.44
CA TRP A 70 2.82 -16.51 2.65
C TRP A 70 3.44 -17.72 3.35
N GLY A 71 3.10 -17.97 4.62
CA GLY A 71 3.73 -18.98 5.47
C GLY A 71 3.83 -20.38 4.84
N GLN A 72 2.84 -20.81 4.04
CA GLN A 72 2.89 -22.09 3.34
C GLN A 72 3.98 -22.14 2.25
N GLU A 73 4.02 -21.19 1.32
CA GLU A 73 5.06 -21.09 0.30
C GLU A 73 6.46 -21.01 0.92
N LEU A 74 6.59 -20.20 1.96
CA LEU A 74 7.82 -19.94 2.70
C LEU A 74 8.32 -21.15 3.51
N ILE A 75 7.47 -22.14 3.74
CA ILE A 75 7.84 -23.41 4.37
C ILE A 75 8.13 -24.48 3.31
N TYR A 76 7.40 -24.48 2.18
CA TYR A 76 7.33 -25.63 1.30
C TYR A 76 8.02 -25.47 -0.06
N SER A 77 8.37 -24.25 -0.49
CA SER A 77 8.93 -23.97 -1.82
C SER A 77 10.33 -23.34 -1.76
N PRO A 78 11.39 -24.14 -2.00
CA PRO A 78 12.77 -23.63 -2.01
C PRO A 78 13.17 -22.93 -3.32
N THR A 79 12.27 -22.84 -4.31
CA THR A 79 12.59 -22.53 -5.71
C THR A 79 12.89 -21.05 -5.98
N PHE A 80 12.46 -20.15 -5.10
CA PHE A 80 12.63 -18.71 -5.25
C PHE A 80 13.98 -18.21 -4.71
N ALA A 81 14.42 -17.04 -5.17
CA ALA A 81 15.62 -16.39 -4.66
C ALA A 81 15.39 -15.97 -3.21
N GLN A 82 16.18 -16.49 -2.27
CA GLN A 82 15.97 -16.31 -0.84
C GLN A 82 16.75 -15.11 -0.30
N HIS A 83 16.14 -14.38 0.62
CA HIS A 83 16.76 -13.42 1.52
C HIS A 83 16.49 -13.88 2.95
N HIS A 84 17.39 -13.62 3.89
CA HIS A 84 17.14 -13.94 5.30
C HIS A 84 17.08 -12.65 6.09
N LEU A 85 15.88 -12.30 6.58
CA LEU A 85 15.68 -11.19 7.50
C LEU A 85 15.23 -11.73 8.86
N LEU A 86 15.64 -11.03 9.92
CA LEU A 86 15.21 -11.33 11.29
C LEU A 86 15.47 -12.79 11.74
N GLU A 87 16.62 -13.37 11.40
CA GLU A 87 17.01 -14.75 11.79
C GLU A 87 16.86 -15.05 13.30
N TRP A 88 16.93 -14.00 14.12
CA TRP A 88 16.78 -14.07 15.57
C TRP A 88 15.32 -14.19 16.06
N LEU A 89 14.32 -14.01 15.20
CA LEU A 89 12.90 -14.13 15.58
C LEU A 89 12.48 -15.60 15.59
N PRO A 90 11.96 -16.14 16.71
CA PRO A 90 11.63 -17.56 16.84
C PRO A 90 10.37 -17.98 16.03
N LEU A 91 9.60 -17.01 15.55
CA LEU A 91 8.38 -17.18 14.77
C LEU A 91 8.60 -16.60 13.35
N LYS A 92 9.53 -17.18 12.60
CA LYS A 92 9.75 -16.83 11.19
C LYS A 92 9.78 -18.08 10.32
N THR A 93 9.56 -17.88 9.04
CA THR A 93 9.64 -18.93 8.04
C THR A 93 11.09 -19.27 7.69
N PRO A 94 11.39 -20.54 7.31
CA PRO A 94 12.75 -20.95 6.96
C PRO A 94 13.22 -20.35 5.62
N HIS A 95 12.30 -20.10 4.69
CA HIS A 95 12.56 -19.42 3.43
C HIS A 95 11.87 -18.07 3.42
N ASP A 96 12.57 -16.98 3.07
CA ASP A 96 11.95 -15.69 2.81
C ASP A 96 12.39 -15.25 1.40
N PRO A 97 11.54 -15.15 0.37
CA PRO A 97 11.99 -14.86 -0.98
C PRO A 97 12.11 -13.36 -1.20
N LEU A 98 13.18 -12.95 -1.89
CA LEU A 98 13.57 -11.55 -2.06
C LEU A 98 12.47 -10.69 -2.70
N PHE A 99 11.62 -11.30 -3.52
CA PHE A 99 10.56 -10.59 -4.24
C PHE A 99 9.44 -10.08 -3.34
N MET A 100 9.21 -10.67 -2.17
CA MET A 100 8.05 -10.37 -1.31
C MET A 100 7.90 -8.88 -1.00
N PRO A 101 8.89 -8.17 -0.42
CA PRO A 101 8.72 -6.75 -0.13
C PRO A 101 8.39 -5.92 -1.39
N PHE A 102 8.92 -6.31 -2.55
CA PHE A 102 8.65 -5.62 -3.83
C PHE A 102 7.30 -5.98 -4.44
N ALA A 103 6.83 -7.21 -4.27
CA ALA A 103 5.49 -7.63 -4.68
C ALA A 103 4.44 -6.78 -3.96
N TYR A 104 4.62 -6.56 -2.66
CA TYR A 104 3.75 -5.71 -1.84
C TYR A 104 3.86 -4.23 -2.22
N ALA A 105 5.07 -3.78 -2.58
CA ALA A 105 5.30 -2.45 -3.13
C ALA A 105 4.42 -2.20 -4.37
N CYS A 106 4.42 -3.15 -5.30
CA CYS A 106 3.66 -3.10 -6.54
C CYS A 106 2.16 -3.31 -6.30
N TYR A 107 1.79 -4.40 -5.62
CA TYR A 107 0.41 -4.85 -5.44
C TYR A 107 -0.44 -3.76 -4.79
N TRP A 108 -0.05 -3.30 -3.59
CA TRP A 108 -0.86 -2.35 -2.84
C TRP A 108 -0.84 -0.95 -3.42
N THR A 109 0.30 -0.51 -3.95
CA THR A 109 0.39 0.82 -4.56
C THR A 109 -0.45 0.92 -5.81
N VAL A 110 -0.40 -0.09 -6.69
CA VAL A 110 -1.20 -0.12 -7.92
C VAL A 110 -2.69 -0.26 -7.58
N HIS A 111 -3.05 -1.16 -6.67
CA HIS A 111 -4.44 -1.33 -6.24
C HIS A 111 -5.00 -0.03 -5.62
N ALA A 112 -4.30 0.57 -4.66
CA ALA A 112 -4.75 1.81 -4.02
C ALA A 112 -4.83 2.98 -5.00
N TRP A 113 -3.89 3.08 -5.94
CA TRP A 113 -3.95 4.09 -7.00
C TRP A 113 -5.18 3.90 -7.89
N LEU A 114 -5.49 2.65 -8.28
CA LEU A 114 -6.65 2.32 -9.10
C LEU A 114 -7.97 2.67 -8.38
N VAL A 115 -8.13 2.22 -7.13
CA VAL A 115 -9.31 2.51 -6.30
C VAL A 115 -9.50 4.02 -6.13
N LEU A 116 -8.42 4.77 -5.86
CA LEU A 116 -8.50 6.23 -5.70
C LEU A 116 -8.85 6.92 -7.03
N LYS A 117 -8.31 6.48 -8.16
CA LYS A 117 -8.63 7.06 -9.48
C LYS A 117 -10.08 6.80 -9.88
N LEU A 118 -10.56 5.56 -9.72
CA LEU A 118 -11.95 5.21 -9.98
C LEU A 118 -12.89 5.93 -9.01
N GLY A 119 -12.52 6.02 -7.72
CA GLY A 119 -13.28 6.77 -6.73
C GLY A 119 -13.38 8.25 -7.10
N GLN A 120 -12.29 8.87 -7.55
CA GLN A 120 -12.28 10.25 -8.04
C GLN A 120 -13.18 10.43 -9.26
N PHE A 121 -13.17 9.47 -10.18
CA PHE A 121 -14.05 9.49 -11.34
C PHE A 121 -15.52 9.47 -10.92
N LEU A 122 -15.92 8.57 -10.01
CA LEU A 122 -17.31 8.50 -9.52
C LEU A 122 -17.74 9.76 -8.76
N VAL A 123 -16.86 10.33 -7.93
CA VAL A 123 -17.13 11.59 -7.24
C VAL A 123 -17.38 12.72 -8.23
N ARG A 124 -16.58 12.84 -9.30
CA ARG A 124 -16.75 13.87 -10.33
C ARG A 124 -17.99 13.63 -11.19
N ARG A 125 -18.28 12.36 -11.52
CA ARG A 125 -19.36 11.98 -12.44
C ARG A 125 -20.74 12.03 -11.80
N TYR A 126 -20.85 11.70 -10.52
CA TYR A 126 -22.12 11.53 -9.82
C TYR A 126 -22.27 12.41 -8.56
N GLY A 127 -21.28 13.26 -8.24
CA GLY A 127 -21.33 14.12 -7.05
C GLY A 127 -21.29 13.35 -5.73
N TRP A 128 -20.82 12.10 -5.74
CA TRP A 128 -20.80 11.25 -4.54
C TRP A 128 -19.75 11.70 -3.53
N SER A 129 -19.93 11.31 -2.26
CA SER A 129 -18.83 11.35 -1.30
C SER A 129 -17.76 10.32 -1.65
N LEU A 130 -16.51 10.57 -1.26
CA LEU A 130 -15.41 9.63 -1.49
C LEU A 130 -15.66 8.29 -0.79
N LEU A 131 -16.22 8.34 0.43
CA LEU A 131 -16.58 7.13 1.17
C LEU A 131 -17.59 6.27 0.40
N LYS A 132 -18.65 6.88 -0.14
CA LYS A 132 -19.65 6.17 -0.96
C LYS A 132 -19.01 5.57 -2.21
N ALA A 133 -18.14 6.32 -2.88
CA ALA A 133 -17.45 5.84 -4.07
C ALA A 133 -16.54 4.63 -3.76
N ILE A 134 -15.75 4.70 -2.69
CA ILE A 134 -14.86 3.60 -2.28
C ILE A 134 -15.68 2.39 -1.82
N ALA A 135 -16.75 2.58 -1.05
CA ALA A 135 -17.61 1.47 -0.59
C ALA A 135 -18.24 0.69 -1.76
N VAL A 136 -18.68 1.38 -2.82
CA VAL A 136 -19.22 0.71 -4.02
C VAL A 136 -18.11 0.05 -4.83
N LEU A 137 -16.92 0.63 -4.91
CA LEU A 137 -15.79 0.06 -5.65
C LEU A 137 -15.11 -1.09 -4.93
N ALA A 138 -15.22 -1.17 -3.60
CA ALA A 138 -14.55 -2.16 -2.77
C ALA A 138 -14.81 -3.58 -3.28
N ILE A 139 -16.05 -3.95 -3.55
CA ILE A 139 -16.36 -5.31 -4.03
C ILE A 139 -15.86 -5.54 -5.47
N PRO A 140 -16.33 -4.82 -6.51
CA PRO A 140 -16.00 -5.16 -7.90
C PRO A 140 -14.51 -4.99 -8.23
N VAL A 141 -13.84 -3.96 -7.67
CA VAL A 141 -12.41 -3.75 -7.93
C VAL A 141 -11.57 -4.82 -7.24
N ASN A 142 -11.90 -5.19 -5.99
CA ASN A 142 -11.13 -6.23 -5.30
C ASN A 142 -11.39 -7.60 -5.92
N TYR A 143 -12.63 -7.94 -6.29
CA TYR A 143 -12.88 -9.19 -7.03
C TYR A 143 -12.09 -9.26 -8.33
N ALA A 144 -12.08 -8.20 -9.14
CA ALA A 144 -11.33 -8.18 -10.40
C ALA A 144 -9.82 -8.24 -10.17
N TRP A 145 -9.33 -7.54 -9.15
CA TRP A 145 -7.91 -7.50 -8.80
C TRP A 145 -7.41 -8.84 -8.26
N ASP A 146 -8.12 -9.41 -7.29
CA ASP A 146 -7.79 -10.71 -6.67
C ASP A 146 -7.88 -11.83 -7.70
N PHE A 147 -8.94 -11.84 -8.52
CA PHE A 147 -9.05 -12.81 -9.59
C PHE A 147 -7.92 -12.67 -10.62
N LEU A 148 -7.45 -11.45 -10.92
CA LEU A 148 -6.33 -11.29 -11.84
C LEU A 148 -4.99 -11.73 -11.21
N VAL A 149 -4.72 -11.31 -9.98
CA VAL A 149 -3.40 -11.45 -9.36
C VAL A 149 -3.26 -12.75 -8.57
N GLU A 150 -4.16 -13.01 -7.63
CA GLU A 150 -4.13 -14.21 -6.78
C GLU A 150 -4.42 -15.48 -7.58
N SER A 151 -5.41 -15.45 -8.48
CA SER A 151 -5.73 -16.63 -9.28
C SER A 151 -4.58 -16.98 -10.24
N THR A 152 -3.88 -15.97 -10.78
CA THR A 152 -2.66 -16.18 -11.56
C THR A 152 -1.55 -16.76 -10.69
N ALA A 153 -1.37 -16.26 -9.46
CA ALA A 153 -0.38 -16.80 -8.54
C ALA A 153 -0.65 -18.27 -8.18
N ALA A 154 -1.90 -18.63 -7.92
CA ALA A 154 -2.33 -20.01 -7.68
C ALA A 154 -2.15 -20.91 -8.92
N ALA A 155 -2.55 -20.42 -10.10
CA ALA A 155 -2.41 -21.16 -11.36
C ALA A 155 -0.94 -21.40 -11.74
N MET A 156 -0.05 -20.47 -11.37
CA MET A 156 1.38 -20.58 -11.64
C MET A 156 2.15 -21.35 -10.55
N GLY A 157 1.51 -21.67 -9.43
CA GLY A 157 2.10 -22.38 -8.30
C GLY A 157 3.01 -21.51 -7.44
N TRP A 158 2.84 -20.19 -7.50
CA TRP A 158 3.63 -19.23 -6.71
C TRP A 158 3.18 -19.13 -5.26
N TRP A 159 1.89 -19.38 -5.02
CA TRP A 159 1.23 -19.44 -3.72
C TRP A 159 -0.10 -20.18 -3.92
N VAL A 160 -0.56 -20.99 -2.97
CA VAL A 160 -1.83 -21.72 -3.08
C VAL A 160 -2.52 -21.85 -1.73
N TYR A 161 -3.86 -21.86 -1.73
CA TYR A 161 -4.63 -22.18 -0.53
C TYR A 161 -4.79 -23.70 -0.40
N ASP A 162 -3.88 -24.39 0.29
CA ASP A 162 -3.97 -25.84 0.45
C ASP A 162 -4.05 -26.27 1.93
N PRO A 163 -5.10 -27.02 2.33
CA PRO A 163 -6.32 -27.30 1.58
C PRO A 163 -7.17 -26.05 1.34
N GLY A 164 -7.90 -26.04 0.23
CA GLY A 164 -8.78 -24.94 -0.14
C GLY A 164 -9.91 -24.78 0.88
N PHE A 165 -10.17 -23.54 1.28
CA PHE A 165 -11.23 -23.20 2.24
C PHE A 165 -12.45 -22.57 1.57
N GLY A 166 -13.65 -23.07 1.89
CA GLY A 166 -14.91 -22.57 1.35
C GLY A 166 -15.04 -22.77 -0.17
N PRO A 167 -15.88 -21.97 -0.87
CA PRO A 167 -15.93 -21.98 -2.33
C PRO A 167 -14.56 -21.60 -2.91
N HIS A 168 -13.96 -22.48 -3.70
CA HIS A 168 -12.65 -22.29 -4.31
C HIS A 168 -12.63 -22.80 -5.74
N MET A 169 -11.62 -22.36 -6.50
CA MET A 169 -11.29 -22.90 -7.81
C MET A 169 -10.05 -23.78 -7.70
N ASP A 170 -10.08 -24.92 -8.38
CA ASP A 170 -8.94 -25.83 -8.54
C ASP A 170 -8.29 -25.61 -9.91
N PHE A 171 -6.96 -25.49 -9.92
CA PHE A 171 -6.15 -25.41 -11.12
C PHE A 171 -5.53 -26.77 -11.44
N ALA A 172 -5.16 -26.98 -12.72
CA ALA A 172 -4.60 -28.25 -13.18
C ALA A 172 -3.27 -28.64 -12.52
N ASN A 173 -2.52 -27.65 -11.99
CA ASN A 173 -1.31 -27.86 -11.20
C ASN A 173 -1.59 -28.29 -9.75
N GLY A 174 -2.86 -28.41 -9.34
CA GLY A 174 -3.29 -28.69 -7.98
C GLY A 174 -3.39 -27.45 -7.08
N GLY A 175 -3.12 -26.25 -7.62
CA GLY A 175 -3.25 -25.00 -6.90
C GLY A 175 -4.71 -24.63 -6.69
N LYS A 176 -5.01 -23.98 -5.57
CA LYS A 176 -6.38 -23.62 -5.20
C LYS A 176 -6.46 -22.15 -4.84
N PHE A 177 -7.56 -21.51 -5.25
CA PHE A 177 -7.85 -20.10 -5.00
C PHE A 177 -9.22 -19.92 -4.36
N THR A 178 -9.31 -19.25 -3.21
CA THR A 178 -10.59 -19.02 -2.52
C THR A 178 -11.39 -17.90 -3.18
N LEU A 179 -12.68 -18.11 -3.37
CA LEU A 179 -13.55 -17.13 -4.05
C LEU A 179 -14.27 -16.17 -3.10
N LEU A 180 -14.14 -16.37 -1.78
CA LEU A 180 -14.92 -15.63 -0.79
C LEU A 180 -14.05 -15.04 0.31
N TRP A 181 -13.19 -15.85 0.94
CA TRP A 181 -12.50 -15.46 2.16
C TRP A 181 -11.39 -14.45 1.89
N THR A 182 -10.48 -14.76 0.97
CA THR A 182 -9.40 -13.85 0.56
C THR A 182 -9.97 -12.53 0.08
N ILE A 183 -10.88 -12.60 -0.90
CA ILE A 183 -11.52 -11.41 -1.47
C ILE A 183 -12.28 -10.60 -0.41
N GLY A 184 -12.92 -11.27 0.55
CA GLY A 184 -13.64 -10.62 1.65
C GLY A 184 -12.71 -9.78 2.54
N ILE A 185 -11.57 -10.34 2.94
CA ILE A 185 -10.54 -9.62 3.71
C ILE A 185 -9.96 -8.47 2.87
N MET A 186 -9.62 -8.75 1.61
CA MET A 186 -9.07 -7.76 0.68
C MET A 186 -10.06 -6.65 0.33
N SER A 187 -11.37 -6.91 0.42
CA SER A 187 -12.40 -5.88 0.21
C SER A 187 -12.50 -4.88 1.36
N PHE A 188 -11.93 -5.16 2.54
CA PHE A 188 -12.11 -4.30 3.71
C PHE A 188 -10.89 -3.45 4.03
N TRP A 189 -9.78 -4.05 4.48
CA TRP A 189 -8.62 -3.30 4.97
C TRP A 189 -7.96 -2.38 3.92
N PRO A 190 -7.67 -2.83 2.70
CA PRO A 190 -7.05 -1.99 1.66
C PRO A 190 -7.88 -0.75 1.30
N ASN A 191 -9.20 -0.91 1.23
CA ASN A 191 -10.12 0.19 0.93
C ASN A 191 -10.23 1.18 2.09
N LEU A 192 -10.21 0.67 3.32
CA LEU A 192 -10.20 1.50 4.53
C LEU A 192 -8.93 2.33 4.63
N ILE A 193 -7.77 1.71 4.40
CA ILE A 193 -6.48 2.39 4.37
C ILE A 193 -6.43 3.42 3.25
N ALA A 194 -6.89 3.10 2.04
CA ALA A 194 -6.95 4.05 0.93
C ALA A 194 -7.84 5.26 1.27
N TYR A 195 -8.97 5.04 1.93
CA TYR A 195 -9.85 6.10 2.41
C TYR A 195 -9.17 6.98 3.48
N TRP A 196 -8.58 6.38 4.51
CA TRP A 196 -7.93 7.10 5.61
C TRP A 196 -6.66 7.84 5.17
N ALA A 197 -5.87 7.26 4.27
CA ALA A 197 -4.70 7.87 3.64
C ALA A 197 -5.05 9.19 2.93
N GLY A 198 -6.32 9.35 2.55
CA GLY A 198 -6.87 10.60 2.04
C GLY A 198 -6.61 10.82 0.55
N LYS A 199 -7.31 11.80 0.00
CA LYS A 199 -7.43 12.06 -1.43
C LYS A 199 -6.19 12.79 -1.98
N PRO A 200 -5.44 12.24 -2.94
CA PRO A 200 -4.43 13.00 -3.67
C PRO A 200 -5.11 14.03 -4.61
N PRO A 201 -4.62 15.27 -4.72
CA PRO A 201 -3.49 15.83 -3.98
C PRO A 201 -3.90 16.29 -2.57
N VAL A 202 -3.13 15.86 -1.57
CA VAL A 202 -3.42 16.09 -0.14
C VAL A 202 -3.02 17.52 0.23
N ARG A 203 -4.00 18.44 0.27
CA ARG A 203 -3.79 19.85 0.68
C ARG A 203 -3.84 20.06 2.20
N THR A 204 -4.56 19.18 2.89
CA THR A 204 -4.76 19.19 4.34
C THR A 204 -4.24 17.90 4.96
N LEU A 205 -4.01 17.86 6.27
CA LEU A 205 -3.69 16.60 6.97
C LEU A 205 -4.71 15.50 6.67
N ASN A 206 -4.24 14.28 6.42
CA ASN A 206 -5.12 13.12 6.22
C ASN A 206 -5.60 12.53 7.56
N HIS A 207 -6.38 11.43 7.52
CA HIS A 207 -6.93 10.86 8.75
C HIS A 207 -5.85 10.29 9.66
N PHE A 208 -4.79 9.68 9.10
CA PHE A 208 -3.66 9.15 9.90
C PHE A 208 -3.00 10.25 10.72
N GLU A 209 -2.64 11.33 10.04
CA GLU A 209 -1.91 12.45 10.62
C GLU A 209 -2.77 13.15 11.69
N ARG A 210 -4.08 13.28 11.45
CA ARG A 210 -5.02 13.82 12.45
C ARG A 210 -5.22 12.91 13.66
N PHE A 211 -5.28 11.59 13.42
CA PHE A 211 -5.47 10.60 14.47
C PHE A 211 -4.32 10.63 15.50
N ILE A 212 -3.09 10.83 15.04
CA ILE A 212 -1.90 10.94 15.91
C ILE A 212 -1.68 12.37 16.45
N GLY A 213 -2.58 13.29 16.13
CA GLY A 213 -2.59 14.63 16.71
C GLY A 213 -1.68 15.64 16.02
N LEU A 214 -1.26 15.42 14.76
CA LEU A 214 -0.33 16.33 14.07
C LEU A 214 -0.93 17.73 13.83
N GLN A 215 -2.25 17.88 13.92
CA GLN A 215 -2.94 19.17 13.84
C GLN A 215 -2.40 20.20 14.85
N ARG A 216 -1.88 19.76 16.00
CA ARG A 216 -1.29 20.65 17.03
C ARG A 216 -0.02 21.36 16.55
N PHE A 217 0.60 20.84 15.49
CA PHE A 217 1.80 21.41 14.86
C PHE A 217 1.49 22.14 13.56
N THR A 218 0.21 22.42 13.29
CA THR A 218 -0.23 23.10 12.08
C THR A 218 -1.06 24.34 12.42
N ARG A 219 -0.94 25.37 11.59
CA ARG A 219 -1.82 26.55 11.63
C ARG A 219 -2.47 26.72 10.26
N PRO A 220 -3.77 27.08 10.18
CA PRO A 220 -4.39 27.47 8.92
C PRO A 220 -3.58 28.58 8.27
N ARG A 221 -3.35 28.47 6.96
CA ARG A 221 -2.74 29.58 6.23
C ARG A 221 -3.77 30.71 6.13
N PRO A 222 -3.40 31.98 6.36
CA PRO A 222 -4.29 33.07 6.03
C PRO A 222 -4.64 33.00 4.54
N PRO A 223 -5.89 33.28 4.14
CA PRO A 223 -6.23 33.40 2.74
C PRO A 223 -5.26 34.41 2.13
N VAL A 224 -4.63 34.03 1.01
CA VAL A 224 -3.85 34.97 0.21
C VAL A 224 -4.83 36.07 -0.17
N GLN A 225 -4.72 37.24 0.46
CA GLN A 225 -5.36 38.43 -0.08
C GLN A 225 -4.78 38.56 -1.48
N ASP A 226 -5.63 38.44 -2.50
CA ASP A 226 -5.27 38.87 -3.84
C ASP A 226 -4.66 40.26 -3.69
N ALA A 227 -3.33 40.34 -3.81
CA ALA A 227 -2.63 41.61 -3.83
C ALA A 227 -3.32 42.41 -4.93
N GLY A 228 -3.98 43.49 -4.49
CA GLY A 228 -4.98 44.18 -5.29
C GLY A 228 -4.52 44.38 -6.71
N HIS A 229 -5.40 44.09 -7.66
CA HIS A 229 -5.30 44.72 -8.97
C HIS A 229 -5.18 46.23 -8.70
N PRO A 230 -4.05 46.89 -9.02
CA PRO A 230 -4.02 48.33 -8.92
C PRO A 230 -5.11 48.88 -9.85
N PRO A 231 -5.83 49.94 -9.44
CA PRO A 231 -6.83 50.53 -10.31
C PRO A 231 -6.17 50.87 -11.65
N ARG A 232 -6.79 50.45 -12.75
CA ARG A 232 -6.39 50.84 -14.10
C ARG A 232 -6.60 52.35 -14.25
N SER A 233 -5.64 53.14 -13.77
CA SER A 233 -5.42 54.50 -14.24
C SER A 233 -4.68 54.39 -15.57
N GLY A 234 -5.31 54.86 -16.63
CA GLY A 234 -4.68 54.96 -17.94
C GLY A 234 -3.49 55.93 -17.89
N VAL A 235 -2.43 55.62 -18.61
CA VAL A 235 -1.69 56.52 -19.52
C VAL A 235 -0.72 55.67 -20.37
N SER A 236 -0.71 56.04 -21.65
CA SER A 236 0.17 55.70 -22.77
C SER A 236 1.64 55.34 -22.48
N GLY A 237 2.13 54.35 -23.23
CA GLY A 237 3.44 54.41 -23.90
C GLY A 237 4.69 54.15 -23.06
N GLY A 238 5.20 52.92 -23.11
CA GLY A 238 6.53 52.59 -22.59
C GLY A 238 6.86 51.13 -22.78
N THR A 239 7.74 50.83 -23.75
CA THR A 239 8.32 49.51 -24.01
C THR A 239 9.02 49.00 -22.76
N LEU A 240 8.38 48.09 -22.02
CA LEU A 240 9.05 47.32 -20.98
C LEU A 240 9.63 46.07 -21.61
N VAL A 241 10.90 46.17 -22.00
CA VAL A 241 11.79 45.03 -22.17
C VAL A 241 11.74 44.25 -20.86
N ALA A 242 11.12 43.07 -20.89
CA ALA A 242 11.10 42.18 -19.75
C ALA A 242 12.54 41.83 -19.38
N ASP A 243 13.02 42.38 -18.26
CA ASP A 243 14.32 42.06 -17.70
C ASP A 243 14.29 40.60 -17.21
N GLN A 244 14.67 39.70 -18.11
CA GLN A 244 14.68 38.25 -17.91
C GLN A 244 15.86 37.80 -17.02
N ARG A 245 16.48 38.71 -16.26
CA ARG A 245 17.73 38.48 -15.51
C ARG A 245 17.58 38.17 -14.03
N THR A 246 16.36 38.05 -13.49
CA THR A 246 16.21 37.64 -12.09
C THR A 246 14.97 36.78 -11.86
N MET A 247 14.72 35.77 -12.71
CA MET A 247 14.00 34.60 -12.20
C MET A 247 14.97 33.83 -11.30
N ALA A 248 15.05 34.26 -10.03
CA ALA A 248 15.67 33.47 -8.97
C ALA A 248 15.15 32.03 -9.13
N PRO A 249 16.01 30.99 -9.04
CA PRO A 249 15.60 29.62 -9.23
C PRO A 249 14.38 29.36 -8.36
N VAL A 250 13.23 29.17 -9.00
CA VAL A 250 11.96 29.06 -8.29
C VAL A 250 12.11 27.91 -7.33
N ASN A 251 12.05 28.23 -6.05
CA ASN A 251 12.29 27.25 -5.00
C ASN A 251 11.11 26.29 -5.02
N ARG A 252 11.24 25.13 -5.72
CA ARG A 252 10.20 24.09 -5.84
C ARG A 252 9.60 23.69 -4.50
N THR A 253 10.38 23.83 -3.43
CA THR A 253 9.93 23.70 -2.03
C THR A 253 8.80 24.67 -1.69
N ALA A 254 8.97 25.94 -2.02
CA ALA A 254 8.00 27.00 -1.77
C ALA A 254 6.74 26.84 -2.63
N GLU A 255 6.84 26.31 -3.85
CA GLU A 255 5.67 26.02 -4.70
C GLU A 255 4.79 24.90 -4.13
N PHE A 256 5.38 23.81 -3.65
CA PHE A 256 4.60 22.72 -3.08
C PHE A 256 4.07 23.07 -1.68
N ASP A 257 4.85 23.78 -0.86
CA ASP A 257 4.36 24.31 0.41
C ASP A 257 3.27 25.36 0.17
N ALA A 258 3.34 26.15 -0.92
CA ALA A 258 2.28 27.08 -1.35
C ALA A 258 0.95 26.36 -1.60
N PHE A 259 1.00 25.10 -2.05
CA PHE A 259 -0.16 24.26 -2.34
C PHE A 259 -0.87 23.71 -1.09
N LEU A 260 -0.26 23.79 0.10
CA LEU A 260 -0.85 23.30 1.36
C LEU A 260 -1.70 24.36 2.03
N ASP A 261 -2.83 23.93 2.60
CA ASP A 261 -3.78 24.82 3.30
C ASP A 261 -3.31 25.20 4.71
N TYR A 262 -2.13 24.72 5.12
CA TYR A 262 -1.58 24.93 6.46
C TYR A 262 -0.09 25.28 6.43
N GLN A 263 0.39 25.81 7.56
CA GLN A 263 1.79 26.04 7.86
C GLN A 263 2.20 25.18 9.05
N VAL A 264 3.43 24.67 9.04
CA VAL A 264 3.98 23.82 10.10
C VAL A 264 4.68 24.70 11.14
N THR A 265 4.39 24.50 12.43
CA THR A 265 4.92 25.32 13.53
C THR A 265 6.23 24.82 14.13
N ILE A 266 6.61 23.58 13.82
CA ILE A 266 7.87 22.96 14.26
C ILE A 266 8.85 22.82 13.09
N SER A 267 10.10 22.46 13.37
CA SER A 267 11.09 22.18 12.33
C SER A 267 10.58 21.09 11.37
N ARG A 268 10.70 21.35 10.06
CA ARG A 268 10.15 20.49 8.98
C ARG A 268 10.53 19.02 9.10
N TRP A 269 11.79 18.71 9.41
CA TRP A 269 12.25 17.32 9.53
C TRP A 269 11.52 16.56 10.66
N LYS A 270 11.26 17.22 11.81
CA LYS A 270 10.49 16.62 12.92
C LYS A 270 9.05 16.35 12.50
N PHE A 271 8.47 17.28 11.74
CA PHE A 271 7.12 17.12 11.24
C PHE A 271 7.00 15.98 10.22
N GLU A 272 7.93 15.90 9.26
CA GLU A 272 7.95 14.80 8.28
C GLU A 272 8.23 13.45 8.95
N LEU A 273 9.11 13.40 9.95
CA LEU A 273 9.31 12.19 10.77
C LEU A 273 8.04 11.80 11.53
N ALA A 274 7.31 12.77 12.11
CA ALA A 274 6.04 12.51 12.77
C ALA A 274 4.96 12.03 11.79
N ARG A 275 4.96 12.54 10.54
CA ARG A 275 4.07 12.03 9.47
C ARG A 275 4.43 10.59 9.13
N PHE A 276 5.71 10.28 8.94
CA PHE A 276 6.15 8.92 8.69
C PHE A 276 5.72 7.97 9.82
N ALA A 277 5.99 8.34 11.07
CA ALA A 277 5.59 7.56 12.24
C ALA A 277 4.07 7.37 12.34
N SER A 278 3.30 8.41 12.01
CA SER A 278 1.84 8.33 11.99
C SER A 278 1.33 7.32 10.95
N TRP A 279 1.88 7.36 9.74
CA TRP A 279 1.55 6.40 8.71
C TRP A 279 1.97 4.98 9.11
N PHE A 280 3.17 4.81 9.65
CA PHE A 280 3.68 3.53 10.14
C PHE A 280 2.77 2.93 11.20
N VAL A 281 2.48 3.66 12.28
CA VAL A 281 1.62 3.17 13.37
C VAL A 281 0.24 2.76 12.85
N VAL A 282 -0.40 3.60 12.02
CA VAL A 282 -1.74 3.27 11.53
C VAL A 282 -1.72 2.08 10.57
N PHE A 283 -0.78 2.02 9.62
CA PHE A 283 -0.66 0.88 8.72
C PHE A 283 -0.42 -0.41 9.49
N GLN A 284 0.58 -0.44 10.37
CA GLN A 284 1.00 -1.67 11.02
C GLN A 284 -0.05 -2.17 12.01
N ILE A 285 -0.63 -1.28 12.84
CA ILE A 285 -1.65 -1.67 13.81
C ILE A 285 -2.94 -2.08 13.12
N SER A 286 -3.41 -1.31 12.13
CA SER A 286 -4.66 -1.66 11.43
C SER A 286 -4.50 -2.94 10.63
N PHE A 287 -3.34 -3.16 10.00
CA PHE A 287 -3.06 -4.40 9.31
C PHE A 287 -3.13 -5.56 10.30
N PHE A 288 -2.30 -5.53 11.35
CA PHE A 288 -2.30 -6.57 12.38
C PHE A 288 -3.69 -6.84 12.96
N ALA A 289 -4.45 -5.78 13.27
CA ALA A 289 -5.77 -5.91 13.87
C ALA A 289 -6.85 -6.46 12.92
N MET A 290 -6.73 -6.20 11.61
CA MET A 290 -7.79 -6.49 10.63
C MET A 290 -7.49 -7.69 9.74
N THR A 291 -6.23 -8.09 9.61
CA THR A 291 -5.81 -9.25 8.81
C THR A 291 -5.26 -10.36 9.70
N VAL A 292 -4.29 -10.06 10.57
CA VAL A 292 -3.61 -11.08 11.39
C VAL A 292 -4.47 -11.56 12.56
N LEU A 293 -5.03 -10.65 13.38
CA LEU A 293 -5.82 -11.00 14.55
C LEU A 293 -7.04 -11.89 14.22
N PRO A 294 -7.84 -11.62 13.17
CA PRO A 294 -8.93 -12.51 12.80
C PRO A 294 -8.46 -13.93 12.47
N LEU A 295 -7.34 -14.07 11.75
CA LEU A 295 -6.76 -15.38 11.42
C LEU A 295 -6.28 -16.10 12.68
N LEU A 296 -5.58 -15.40 13.59
CA LEU A 296 -5.14 -15.97 14.87
C LEU A 296 -6.32 -16.37 15.74
N PHE A 297 -7.36 -15.53 15.83
CA PHE A 297 -8.57 -15.83 16.58
C PHE A 297 -9.27 -17.07 16.02
N MET A 298 -9.46 -17.13 14.70
CA MET A 298 -10.01 -18.30 14.02
C MET A 298 -9.18 -19.55 14.35
N ARG A 299 -7.85 -19.47 14.25
CA ARG A 299 -6.96 -20.60 14.55
C ARG A 299 -7.06 -21.07 16.00
N VAL A 300 -7.14 -20.16 16.97
CA VAL A 300 -7.30 -20.50 18.39
C VAL A 300 -8.70 -21.09 18.64
N ALA A 301 -9.74 -20.49 18.06
CA ALA A 301 -11.12 -20.92 18.26
C ALA A 301 -11.41 -22.29 17.65
N THR A 302 -10.84 -22.59 16.47
CA THR A 302 -11.06 -23.87 15.80
C THR A 302 -10.03 -24.95 16.16
N GLY A 303 -8.92 -24.56 16.78
CA GLY A 303 -7.79 -25.44 17.09
C GLY A 303 -6.89 -25.74 15.88
N SER A 304 -5.68 -26.25 16.17
CA SER A 304 -4.64 -26.53 15.16
C SER A 304 -4.93 -27.69 14.21
N HIS A 305 -5.99 -28.44 14.48
CA HIS A 305 -6.44 -29.60 13.70
C HIS A 305 -7.77 -29.34 12.98
N SER A 306 -8.17 -28.06 12.91
CA SER A 306 -9.41 -27.66 12.25
C SER A 306 -9.36 -27.97 10.75
N ILE A 307 -10.31 -28.78 10.28
CA ILE A 307 -10.54 -28.99 8.85
C ILE A 307 -11.04 -27.73 8.13
N TYR A 308 -11.53 -26.75 8.89
CA TYR A 308 -12.09 -25.49 8.37
C TYR A 308 -11.08 -24.35 8.35
N VAL A 309 -9.99 -24.43 9.13
CA VAL A 309 -8.91 -23.41 9.14
C VAL A 309 -7.61 -24.20 9.23
N PRO A 310 -7.15 -24.76 8.10
CA PRO A 310 -6.06 -25.73 8.05
C PRO A 310 -4.74 -25.21 8.63
#